data_AF-A0A3M1RWD8-F1
#
_entry.id   AF-A0A3M1RWD8-F1
#
_cell.length_a   1.000
_cell.length_b   1.000
_cell.length_c   1.000
_cell.angle_alpha   90.00
_cell.angle_beta   90.00
_cell.angle_gamma   90.00
#
_symmetry.space_group_name_H-M   'P 1'
#
loop_
_entity.id
_entity.type
_entity.pdbx_description
1 polymer ?
#
loop_
_entity_poly.entity_id
_entity_poly.type
_entity_poly.pdbx_seq_one_letter_code
_entity_poly.pdbx_strand_id
1 'polypeptide(L)'
;ATIEAFLERYPDAPQAAAARELIAKLTPTEPEPAPAPRERPGDFRLQLGAFRSAAAAEREVRRLVGLYGERLLGPVRIYTPAETGSHWFFLRSAPMSRDEAESLCADLQADGQSCFLVNRD
;
A
#
# COMPACT_ATOMS: atom_id res chain seq x y z
N ALA A 1 16.70 27.58 -7.20
CA ALA A 1 17.65 26.59 -7.73
C ALA A 1 17.37 25.27 -7.01
N THR A 2 16.91 24.25 -7.73
CA THR A 2 16.63 22.92 -7.18
C THR A 2 17.91 22.11 -7.16
N ILE A 3 18.02 21.10 -6.28
CA ILE A 3 19.18 20.19 -6.20
C ILE A 3 19.42 19.50 -7.56
N GLU A 4 18.35 19.20 -8.31
CA GLU A 4 18.41 18.67 -9.68
C GLU A 4 19.08 19.65 -10.66
N ALA A 5 18.66 20.91 -10.66
CA ALA A 5 19.25 21.95 -11.52
C ALA A 5 20.73 22.23 -11.20
N PHE A 6 21.15 21.99 -9.95
CA PHE A 6 22.56 22.06 -9.56
C PHE A 6 23.38 20.92 -10.18
N LEU A 7 22.84 19.69 -10.21
CA LEU A 7 23.49 18.53 -10.82
C LEU A 7 23.57 18.61 -12.34
N GLU A 8 22.56 19.17 -13.00
CA GLU A 8 22.61 19.42 -14.46
C GLU A 8 23.70 20.42 -14.84
N ARG A 9 23.94 21.41 -13.97
CA ARG A 9 24.91 22.47 -14.22
C ARG A 9 26.34 22.08 -13.81
N TYR A 10 26.49 21.22 -12.80
CA TYR A 10 27.77 20.84 -12.21
C TYR A 10 27.84 19.33 -11.93
N PRO A 11 27.92 18.48 -12.97
CA PRO A 11 27.86 17.03 -12.82
C PRO A 11 29.05 16.41 -12.07
N ASP A 12 30.22 17.06 -12.10
CA ASP A 12 31.49 16.57 -11.53
C ASP A 12 31.96 17.35 -10.28
N ALA A 13 31.09 18.18 -9.71
CA ALA A 13 31.45 18.92 -8.50
C ALA A 13 31.66 17.96 -7.30
N PRO A 14 32.54 18.29 -6.34
CA PRO A 14 32.72 17.49 -5.11
C PRO A 14 31.41 17.27 -4.34
N GLN A 15 30.47 18.22 -4.46
CA GLN A 15 29.16 18.17 -3.82
C GLN A 15 28.11 17.40 -4.63
N ALA A 16 28.42 16.99 -5.87
CA ALA A 16 27.50 16.25 -6.72
C ALA A 16 27.13 14.89 -6.11
N ALA A 17 28.08 14.22 -5.43
CA ALA A 17 27.80 12.98 -4.71
C ALA A 17 26.76 13.18 -3.59
N ALA A 18 26.95 14.20 -2.76
CA ALA A 18 26.02 14.53 -1.66
C ALA A 18 24.63 14.97 -2.19
N ALA A 19 24.60 15.71 -3.29
CA ALA A 19 23.37 16.11 -3.95
C ALA A 19 22.60 14.90 -4.52
N ARG A 20 23.29 13.90 -5.09
CA ARG A 20 22.68 12.64 -5.55
C ARG A 20 22.14 11.82 -4.39
N GLU A 21 22.83 11.76 -3.26
CA GLU A 21 22.35 11.08 -2.05
C GLU A 21 21.10 11.76 -1.46
N LEU A 22 21.07 13.09 -1.45
CA LEU A 22 19.89 13.86 -1.00
C LEU A 22 18.69 13.59 -1.89
N ILE A 23 18.87 13.54 -3.21
CA ILE A 23 17.80 13.16 -4.14
C ILE A 23 17.36 11.73 -3.85
N ALA A 24 18.29 10.76 -3.77
CA ALA A 24 17.95 9.36 -3.48
C ALA A 24 17.18 9.15 -2.17
N LYS A 25 17.45 9.97 -1.14
CA LYS A 25 16.70 9.95 0.14
C LYS A 25 15.31 10.59 0.05
N LEU A 26 15.13 11.53 -0.89
CA LEU A 26 13.87 12.25 -1.10
C LEU A 26 12.98 11.58 -2.15
N THR A 27 13.56 10.76 -3.03
CA THR A 27 12.79 9.90 -3.93
C THR A 27 12.10 8.83 -3.10
N PRO A 28 10.75 8.75 -3.13
CA PRO A 28 10.06 7.62 -2.52
C PRO A 28 10.62 6.34 -3.13
N THR A 29 11.25 5.51 -2.31
CA THR A 29 11.62 4.15 -2.72
C THR A 29 10.31 3.44 -3.01
N GLU A 30 10.09 3.11 -4.28
CA GLU A 30 8.99 2.24 -4.68
C GLU A 30 9.11 0.96 -3.83
N PRO A 31 8.08 0.58 -3.07
CA PRO A 31 8.18 -0.58 -2.19
C PRO A 31 8.52 -1.79 -3.06
N GLU A 32 9.65 -2.43 -2.75
CA GLU A 32 10.03 -3.70 -3.35
C GLU A 32 8.83 -4.65 -3.25
N PRO A 33 8.44 -5.35 -4.34
CA PRO A 33 7.26 -6.20 -4.31
C PRO A 33 7.43 -7.24 -3.21
N ALA A 34 6.65 -7.10 -2.13
CA ALA A 34 6.62 -8.07 -1.05
C ALA A 34 6.38 -9.46 -1.66
N PRO A 35 7.09 -10.50 -1.18
CA PRO A 35 6.94 -11.85 -1.70
C PRO A 35 5.46 -12.23 -1.73
N ALA A 36 4.99 -12.75 -2.86
CA ALA A 36 3.59 -13.11 -3.06
C ALA A 36 3.12 -13.97 -1.87
N PRO A 37 2.17 -13.49 -1.04
CA PRO A 37 1.65 -14.28 0.05
C PRO A 37 1.10 -15.59 -0.52
N ARG A 38 1.40 -16.72 0.13
CA ARG A 38 0.79 -18.02 -0.22
C ARG A 38 -0.71 -17.79 -0.32
N GLU A 39 -1.27 -17.92 -1.52
CA GLU A 39 -2.66 -17.60 -1.77
C GLU A 39 -3.53 -18.54 -0.92
N ARG A 40 -4.26 -17.97 0.04
CA ARG A 40 -5.38 -18.69 0.63
C ARG A 40 -6.42 -18.91 -0.47
N PRO A 41 -7.07 -20.09 -0.50
CA PRO A 41 -8.18 -20.30 -1.41
C PRO A 41 -9.29 -19.29 -1.10
N GLY A 42 -9.89 -18.72 -2.14
CA GLY A 42 -10.93 -17.70 -2.00
C GLY A 42 -10.91 -16.70 -3.14
N ASP A 43 -12.09 -16.36 -3.63
CA ASP A 43 -12.28 -15.40 -4.73
C ASP A 43 -12.59 -13.99 -4.18
N PHE A 44 -12.80 -13.85 -2.87
CA PHE A 44 -13.18 -12.57 -2.25
C PHE A 44 -12.04 -11.95 -1.47
N ARG A 45 -11.98 -10.62 -1.50
CA ARG A 45 -11.11 -9.79 -0.67
C ARG A 45 -11.94 -8.66 -0.05
N LEU A 46 -11.45 -8.11 1.05
CA LEU A 46 -12.00 -6.88 1.61
C LEU A 46 -11.12 -5.71 1.21
N GLN A 47 -11.71 -4.73 0.53
CA GLN A 47 -11.14 -3.41 0.35
C GLN A 47 -11.37 -2.57 1.62
N LEU A 48 -10.28 -2.28 2.31
CA LEU A 48 -10.26 -1.60 3.61
C LEU A 48 -10.05 -0.08 3.49
N GLY A 49 -9.71 0.40 2.29
CA GLY A 49 -9.54 1.83 2.02
C GLY A 49 -8.98 2.13 0.63
N ALA A 50 -9.05 3.40 0.24
CA ALA A 50 -8.52 3.93 -1.00
C ALA A 50 -7.81 5.28 -0.73
N PHE A 51 -6.61 5.46 -1.27
CA PHE A 51 -5.71 6.58 -0.92
C PHE A 51 -5.12 7.24 -2.16
N ARG A 52 -4.85 8.55 -2.11
CA ARG A 52 -4.22 9.31 -3.21
C ARG A 52 -2.71 9.11 -3.33
N SER A 53 -2.08 8.51 -2.34
CA SER A 53 -0.63 8.29 -2.33
C SER A 53 -0.26 7.01 -1.61
N ALA A 54 0.85 6.40 -2.04
CA ALA A 54 1.44 5.23 -1.40
C ALA A 54 1.70 5.48 0.10
N ALA A 55 2.30 6.64 0.43
CA ALA A 55 2.61 6.99 1.82
C ALA A 55 1.36 7.06 2.72
N ALA A 56 0.20 7.50 2.20
CA ALA A 56 -1.05 7.48 2.95
C ALA A 56 -1.59 6.06 3.15
N ALA A 57 -1.54 5.25 2.09
CA ALA A 57 -1.92 3.84 2.13
C ALA A 57 -1.06 3.06 3.14
N GLU A 58 0.25 3.25 3.15
CA GLU A 58 1.18 2.58 4.06
C GLU A 58 0.95 2.93 5.53
N ARG A 59 0.72 4.22 5.84
CA ARG A 59 0.38 4.63 7.21
C ARG A 59 -0.88 3.93 7.68
N GLU A 60 -1.87 3.83 6.80
CA GLU A 60 -3.11 3.17 7.14
C GLU A 60 -2.96 1.65 7.29
N VAL A 61 -2.17 0.98 6.44
CA VAL A 61 -1.85 -0.45 6.64
C VAL A 61 -1.26 -0.67 8.03
N ARG A 62 -0.29 0.16 8.44
CA ARG A 62 0.31 0.05 9.78
C ARG A 62 -0.72 0.24 10.89
N ARG A 63 -1.64 1.21 10.74
CA ARG A 63 -2.75 1.43 11.69
C ARG A 63 -3.67 0.22 11.77
N LEU A 64 -4.11 -0.30 10.62
CA LEU A 64 -5.03 -1.43 10.54
C LEU A 64 -4.43 -2.72 11.09
N VAL A 65 -3.17 -3.01 10.73
CA VAL A 65 -2.46 -4.18 11.27
C VAL A 65 -2.23 -4.04 12.78
N GLY A 66 -1.94 -2.84 13.27
CA GLY A 66 -1.79 -2.60 14.70
C GLY A 66 -3.08 -2.77 15.51
N LEU A 67 -4.24 -2.43 14.92
CA LEU A 67 -5.54 -2.53 15.60
C LEU A 67 -6.22 -3.89 15.42
N TYR A 68 -6.12 -4.46 14.23
CA TYR A 68 -6.91 -5.61 13.79
C TYR A 68 -6.07 -6.78 13.29
N GLY A 69 -4.74 -6.76 13.46
CA GLY A 69 -3.83 -7.76 12.89
C GLY A 69 -4.20 -9.21 13.15
N GLU A 70 -4.67 -9.54 14.35
CA GLU A 70 -5.12 -10.89 14.73
C GLU A 70 -6.45 -11.29 14.05
N ARG A 71 -7.30 -10.33 13.70
CA ARG A 71 -8.60 -10.56 13.05
C ARG A 71 -8.50 -10.53 11.53
N LEU A 72 -7.57 -9.73 11.01
CA LEU A 72 -7.24 -9.71 9.60
C LEU A 72 -6.62 -11.07 9.27
N LEU A 73 -7.39 -11.92 8.58
CA LEU A 73 -7.05 -13.31 8.25
C LEU A 73 -5.79 -13.46 7.36
N GLY A 74 -4.90 -12.48 7.28
CA GLY A 74 -3.70 -12.47 6.48
C GLY A 74 -3.21 -11.05 6.21
N PRO A 75 -2.13 -10.91 5.43
CA PRO A 75 -1.56 -9.60 5.15
C PRO A 75 -2.53 -8.71 4.37
N VAL A 76 -2.51 -7.42 4.72
CA VAL A 76 -3.13 -6.36 3.91
C VAL A 76 -2.12 -5.91 2.86
N ARG A 77 -2.52 -5.98 1.59
CA ARG A 77 -1.70 -5.56 0.44
C ARG A 77 -2.18 -4.22 -0.09
N ILE A 78 -1.22 -3.39 -0.50
CA ILE A 78 -1.48 -2.16 -1.25
C ILE A 78 -1.49 -2.51 -2.73
N TYR A 79 -2.58 -2.19 -3.42
CA TYR A 79 -2.72 -2.32 -4.87
C TYR A 79 -2.50 -0.94 -5.49
N THR A 80 -1.55 -0.86 -6.40
CA THR A 80 -1.18 0.41 -7.04
C THR A 80 -2.17 0.84 -8.14
N PRO A 81 -2.17 2.13 -8.51
CA PRO A 81 -2.82 2.63 -9.71
C PRO A 81 -2.53 1.80 -10.97
N ALA A 82 -1.27 1.41 -11.17
CA ALA A 82 -0.82 0.62 -12.31
C ALA A 82 -1.43 -0.79 -12.34
N GLU A 83 -1.58 -1.43 -11.17
CA GLU A 83 -2.20 -2.77 -11.07
C GLU A 83 -3.72 -2.75 -11.24
N THR A 84 -4.37 -1.64 -10.87
CA THR A 84 -5.84 -1.56 -10.80
C THR A 84 -6.47 -0.77 -11.93
N GLY A 85 -5.66 -0.08 -12.75
CA GLY A 85 -6.15 0.86 -13.76
C GLY A 85 -6.86 2.08 -13.16
N SER A 86 -6.69 2.35 -11.86
CA SER A 86 -7.31 3.46 -11.14
C SER A 86 -6.29 4.57 -10.85
N HIS A 87 -6.72 5.73 -10.34
CA HIS A 87 -5.83 6.77 -9.80
C HIS A 87 -5.62 6.66 -8.28
N TRP A 88 -6.11 5.58 -7.66
CA TRP A 88 -6.04 5.34 -6.21
C TRP A 88 -5.14 4.15 -5.86
N PHE A 89 -4.60 4.19 -4.65
CA PHE A 89 -3.97 3.07 -3.97
C PHE A 89 -5.02 2.36 -3.10
N PHE A 90 -5.30 1.09 -3.36
CA PHE A 90 -6.31 0.34 -2.60
C PHE A 90 -5.66 -0.56 -1.56
N LEU A 91 -6.21 -0.56 -0.35
CA LEU A 91 -5.84 -1.54 0.68
C LEU A 91 -6.78 -2.72 0.59
N ARG A 92 -6.25 -3.91 0.33
CA ARG A 92 -7.06 -5.13 0.28
C ARG A 92 -6.49 -6.21 1.17
N SER A 93 -7.37 -6.96 1.82
CA SER A 93 -6.98 -8.14 2.59
C SER A 93 -6.51 -9.29 1.70
N ALA A 94 -5.95 -10.32 2.36
CA ALA A 94 -5.70 -11.61 1.75
C ALA A 94 -7.01 -12.25 1.21
N PRO A 95 -6.93 -13.10 0.17
CA PRO A 95 -8.10 -13.79 -0.35
C PRO A 95 -8.75 -14.66 0.74
N MET A 96 -10.07 -14.75 0.69
CA MET A 96 -10.89 -15.55 1.60
C MET A 96 -12.20 -15.99 0.92
N SER A 97 -12.92 -16.90 1.57
CA SER A 97 -14.28 -17.27 1.17
C SER A 97 -15.25 -16.09 1.34
N ARG A 98 -16.42 -16.19 0.71
CA ARG A 98 -17.46 -15.16 0.83
C ARG A 98 -17.90 -14.98 2.29
N ASP A 99 -18.16 -16.10 2.98
CA ASP A 99 -18.64 -16.09 4.37
C ASP A 99 -17.61 -15.46 5.32
N GLU A 100 -16.32 -15.77 5.15
CA GLU A 100 -15.23 -15.12 5.89
C GLU A 100 -15.18 -13.60 5.63
N ALA A 101 -15.33 -13.19 4.36
CA ALA A 101 -15.31 -11.77 4.00
C ALA A 101 -16.50 -11.02 4.59
N GLU A 102 -17.71 -11.59 4.53
CA GLU A 102 -18.92 -10.99 5.10
C GLU A 102 -18.82 -10.88 6.62
N SER A 103 -18.39 -11.95 7.31
CA SER A 103 -18.21 -11.94 8.76
C SER A 103 -17.14 -10.93 9.20
N LEU A 104 -15.97 -10.95 8.56
CA LEU A 104 -14.88 -10.02 8.91
C LEU A 104 -15.28 -8.57 8.63
N CYS A 105 -16.03 -8.32 7.55
CA CYS A 105 -16.48 -6.97 7.26
C CYS A 105 -17.50 -6.48 8.28
N ALA A 106 -18.43 -7.33 8.72
CA ALA A 106 -19.36 -6.99 9.80
C ALA A 106 -18.63 -6.67 11.11
N ASP A 107 -17.62 -7.46 11.48
CA ASP A 107 -16.81 -7.22 12.69
C ASP A 107 -16.04 -5.90 12.62
N LEU A 108 -15.44 -5.58 11.47
CA LEU A 108 -14.74 -4.31 11.26
C LEU A 108 -15.72 -3.12 11.34
N GLN A 109 -16.91 -3.25 10.75
CA GLN A 109 -17.94 -2.21 10.79
C GLN A 109 -18.44 -1.96 12.22
N ALA A 110 -18.54 -3.01 13.05
CA ALA A 110 -18.91 -2.86 14.47
C ALA A 110 -17.89 -2.01 15.24
N ASP A 111 -16.62 -2.06 14.84
CA ASP A 111 -15.54 -1.23 15.39
C ASP A 111 -15.38 0.13 14.68
N GLY A 112 -16.32 0.48 13.79
CA GLY A 112 -16.30 1.73 13.01
C GLY A 112 -15.32 1.74 11.84
N GLN A 113 -14.70 0.61 11.51
CA GLN A 113 -13.82 0.47 10.36
C GLN A 113 -14.64 0.17 9.10
N SER A 114 -14.51 1.01 8.08
CA SER A 114 -15.15 0.76 6.79
C SER A 114 -14.46 -0.37 6.02
N CYS A 115 -15.27 -1.20 5.36
CA CYS A 115 -14.83 -2.29 4.50
C CYS A 115 -15.82 -2.49 3.35
N PHE A 116 -15.29 -2.94 2.21
CA PHE A 116 -16.07 -3.30 1.03
C PHE A 116 -15.62 -4.65 0.51
N LEU A 117 -16.56 -5.56 0.26
CA LEU A 117 -16.26 -6.85 -0.33
C LEU A 117 -16.04 -6.69 -1.84
N VAL A 118 -14.93 -7.23 -2.35
CA VAL A 118 -14.56 -7.20 -3.78
C VAL A 118 -14.26 -8.61 -4.26
N ASN A 119 -14.73 -8.94 -5.46
CA ASN A 119 -14.41 -10.21 -6.12
C ASN A 119 -13.05 -10.12 -6.84
N ARG A 120 -12.46 -11.27 -7.17
CA ARG A 120 -11.20 -11.40 -7.91
C ARG A 120 -11.35 -11.24 -9.43
N ASP A 121 -12.58 -11.08 -9.94
CA ASP A 121 -12.87 -10.91 -11.37
C ASP A 121 -12.17 -9.68 -12.00
#